data_AF-A0A957M7L4-F1
#
_entry.id   AF-A0A957M7L4-F1
#
_cell.length_a   1.000
_cell.length_b   1.000
_cell.length_c   1.000
_cell.angle_alpha   90.00
_cell.angle_beta   90.00
_cell.angle_gamma   90.00
#
_symmetry.space_group_name_H-M   'P 1'
#
loop_
_entity.id
_entity.type
_entity.pdbx_description
1 polymer ?
#
loop_
_entity_poly.entity_id
_entity_poly.type
_entity_poly.pdbx_seq_one_letter_code
_entity_poly.pdbx_strand_id
1 'polypeptide(L)'
;VLLVVDELVARSANLVAGANREGYHLRNTNHGRDYEADIIVDLVAAGDGHACPQCGAPLYTSRGVEVGNIFKLGTKYTKAMGATYLDENGEEKPIVMGSYGIGSGRLMAVIIEIYHDDAGIQW
;
A
#
# COMPACT_ATOMS: atom_id res chain seq x y z
N VAL A 1 14.37 12.61 17.32
CA VAL A 1 13.89 11.31 16.82
C VAL A 1 12.61 11.60 16.07
N LEU A 2 12.43 11.07 14.87
CA LEU A 2 11.14 11.16 14.17
C LEU A 2 10.24 10.03 14.69
N LEU A 3 9.07 10.38 15.21
CA LEU A 3 8.08 9.45 15.72
C LEU A 3 6.86 9.42 14.80
N VAL A 4 6.73 8.34 14.03
CA VAL A 4 5.58 8.07 13.15
C VAL A 4 4.71 7.02 13.81
N VAL A 5 3.41 7.28 13.93
CA VAL A 5 2.48 6.44 14.69
C VAL A 5 1.23 6.16 13.87
N ASP A 6 0.71 4.94 13.98
CA ASP A 6 -0.55 4.55 13.35
C ASP A 6 -1.74 5.28 13.99
N GLU A 7 -2.76 5.63 13.19
CA GLU A 7 -3.98 6.28 13.68
C GLU A 7 -4.64 5.53 14.85
N LEU A 8 -4.62 4.19 14.84
CA LEU A 8 -5.21 3.36 15.88
C LEU A 8 -4.49 3.53 17.22
N VAL A 9 -3.16 3.69 17.19
CA VAL A 9 -2.36 3.92 18.41
C VAL A 9 -2.64 5.31 18.96
N ALA A 10 -2.67 6.34 18.09
CA ALA A 10 -2.94 7.71 18.50
C ALA A 10 -4.34 7.90 19.12
N ARG A 11 -5.33 7.10 18.69
CA ARG A 11 -6.71 7.14 19.21
C ARG A 11 -6.95 6.24 20.42
N SER A 12 -6.01 5.37 20.75
CA SER A 12 -6.16 4.42 21.87
C SER A 12 -5.67 5.04 23.17
N ALA A 13 -6.45 4.86 24.24
CA ALA A 13 -6.10 5.34 25.56
C ALA A 13 -5.36 4.28 26.38
N ASN A 14 -4.48 4.75 27.27
CA ASN A 14 -3.86 3.96 28.33
C ASN A 14 -3.11 2.71 27.86
N LEU A 15 -2.36 2.85 26.77
CA LEU A 15 -1.55 1.78 26.20
C LEU A 15 -0.38 1.38 27.13
N VAL A 16 0.23 0.24 26.83
CA VAL A 16 1.48 -0.19 27.47
C VAL A 16 2.60 0.00 26.46
N ALA A 17 3.66 0.70 26.88
CA ALA A 17 4.84 0.96 26.05
C ALA A 17 6.11 0.50 26.77
N GLY A 18 7.18 0.26 26.03
CA GLY A 18 8.50 0.05 26.63
C GLY A 18 8.97 1.32 27.35
N ALA A 19 9.60 1.20 28.52
CA ALA A 19 10.10 2.36 29.27
C ALA A 19 11.47 2.87 28.79
N ASN A 20 11.98 2.36 27.66
CA ASN A 20 13.36 2.56 27.20
C ASN A 20 14.42 2.24 28.28
N ARG A 21 14.09 1.31 29.16
CA ARG A 21 14.97 0.78 30.21
C ARG A 21 14.74 -0.72 30.30
N GLU A 22 15.84 -1.49 30.29
CA GLU A 22 15.79 -2.94 30.36
C GLU A 22 14.98 -3.42 31.57
N GLY A 23 14.02 -4.33 31.33
CA GLY A 23 13.16 -4.90 32.36
C GLY A 23 11.96 -4.03 32.77
N TYR A 24 11.72 -2.86 32.15
CA TYR A 24 10.64 -1.95 32.55
C TYR A 24 9.69 -1.58 31.39
N HIS A 25 8.42 -1.39 31.76
CA HIS A 25 7.35 -0.90 30.87
C HIS A 25 6.63 0.28 31.53
N LEU A 26 6.09 1.16 30.70
CA LEU A 26 5.13 2.18 31.10
C LEU A 26 3.72 1.63 30.90
N ARG A 27 2.85 1.84 31.88
CA ARG A 27 1.41 1.57 31.78
C ARG A 27 0.66 2.89 31.70
N ASN A 28 -0.51 2.84 31.07
CA ASN A 28 -1.37 3.99 30.88
C ASN A 28 -0.71 5.10 30.05
N THR A 29 0.08 4.74 29.04
CA THR A 29 0.71 5.69 28.11
C THR A 29 -0.31 6.23 27.12
N ASN A 30 -0.33 7.55 26.91
CA ASN A 30 -1.27 8.25 26.05
C ASN A 30 -0.55 9.25 25.13
N HIS A 31 -0.91 9.23 23.85
CA HIS A 31 -0.60 10.31 22.91
C HIS A 31 -1.18 11.62 23.42
N GLY A 32 -0.45 12.73 23.30
CA GLY A 32 -0.92 14.07 23.70
C GLY A 32 -0.64 14.43 25.15
N ARG A 33 -0.24 13.44 25.97
CA ARG A 33 0.11 13.62 27.37
C ARG A 33 1.51 13.15 27.70
N ASP A 34 1.87 11.93 27.28
CA ASP A 34 3.16 11.31 27.61
C ASP A 34 4.16 11.36 26.46
N TYR A 35 3.65 11.42 25.21
CA TYR A 35 4.43 11.61 24.01
C TYR A 35 3.60 12.34 22.94
N GLU A 36 4.28 12.94 21.98
CA GLU A 36 3.67 13.53 20.79
C GLU A 36 4.28 12.89 19.53
N ALA A 37 3.44 12.45 18.59
CA ALA A 37 3.89 11.93 17.31
C ALA A 37 4.15 13.09 16.33
N ASP A 38 5.21 12.99 15.54
CA ASP A 38 5.51 13.96 14.48
C ASP A 38 4.58 13.75 13.27
N ILE A 39 4.23 12.49 13.00
CA ILE A 39 3.35 12.10 11.89
C ILE A 39 2.41 11.01 12.37
N ILE A 40 1.11 11.24 12.16
CA ILE A 40 0.06 10.24 12.36
C ILE A 40 -0.45 9.84 10.98
N VAL A 41 -0.39 8.56 10.64
CA VAL A 41 -0.78 8.03 9.32
C VAL A 41 -1.18 6.57 9.41
N ASP A 42 -1.95 6.06 8.45
CA ASP A 42 -2.26 4.63 8.31
C ASP A 42 -0.98 3.82 8.00
N LEU A 43 -0.61 2.91 8.90
CA LEU A 43 0.63 2.12 8.85
C LEU A 43 0.39 0.61 8.96
N VAL A 44 -0.69 0.19 9.64
CA VAL A 44 -0.91 -1.22 9.96
C VAL A 44 -1.48 -1.97 8.75
N ALA A 45 -0.93 -3.15 8.48
CA ALA A 45 -1.48 -4.04 7.46
C ALA A 45 -2.87 -4.54 7.86
N ALA A 46 -3.82 -4.49 6.93
CA ALA A 46 -5.13 -5.09 7.11
C ALA A 46 -5.03 -6.63 7.22
N GLY A 47 -5.91 -7.23 8.00
CA GLY A 47 -6.02 -8.68 8.18
C GLY A 47 -7.45 -9.18 8.07
N ASP A 48 -7.62 -10.50 8.11
CA ASP A 48 -8.94 -11.14 8.11
C ASP A 48 -9.81 -10.61 9.25
N GLY A 49 -11.07 -10.30 8.93
CA GLY A 49 -12.03 -9.77 9.90
C GLY A 49 -11.92 -8.28 10.18
N HIS A 50 -10.88 -7.57 9.73
CA HIS A 50 -10.81 -6.11 9.83
C HIS A 50 -11.93 -5.46 9.00
N ALA A 51 -12.41 -4.30 9.44
CA ALA A 51 -13.49 -3.60 8.76
C ALA A 51 -13.02 -2.97 7.44
N CYS A 52 -13.75 -3.22 6.37
CA CYS A 52 -13.55 -2.56 5.08
C CYS A 52 -13.74 -1.03 5.22
N PRO A 53 -12.79 -0.19 4.77
CA PRO A 53 -12.89 1.26 4.92
C PRO A 53 -14.02 1.90 4.08
N GLN A 54 -14.64 1.16 3.15
CA GLN A 54 -15.75 1.64 2.33
C GLN A 54 -17.13 1.24 2.86
N CYS A 55 -17.28 0.01 3.36
CA CYS A 55 -18.59 -0.54 3.72
C CYS A 55 -18.67 -1.15 5.12
N GLY A 56 -17.55 -1.24 5.86
CA GLY A 56 -17.50 -1.80 7.21
C GLY A 56 -17.58 -3.32 7.31
N ALA A 57 -17.84 -4.03 6.20
CA ALA A 57 -17.87 -5.49 6.17
C ALA A 57 -16.48 -6.09 6.49
N PRO A 58 -16.41 -7.30 7.08
CA PRO A 58 -15.14 -7.96 7.38
C PRO A 58 -14.38 -8.29 6.09
N LEU A 59 -13.11 -7.92 6.05
CA LEU A 59 -12.18 -8.31 4.99
C LEU A 59 -11.83 -9.79 5.08
N TYR A 60 -11.56 -10.40 3.92
CA TYR A 60 -11.00 -11.74 3.80
C TYR A 60 -9.79 -11.70 2.87
N THR A 61 -8.79 -12.50 3.19
CA THR A 61 -7.56 -12.64 2.41
C THR A 61 -7.68 -13.82 1.46
N SER A 62 -7.13 -13.64 0.27
CA SER A 62 -6.96 -14.71 -0.71
C SER A 62 -5.58 -14.56 -1.35
N ARG A 63 -5.03 -15.67 -1.84
CA ARG A 63 -3.75 -15.65 -2.56
C ARG A 63 -4.03 -15.48 -4.05
N GLY A 64 -3.30 -14.56 -4.66
CA GLY A 64 -3.32 -14.33 -6.10
C GLY A 64 -1.91 -14.09 -6.62
N VAL A 65 -1.71 -14.38 -7.90
CA VAL A 65 -0.47 -14.05 -8.61
C VAL A 65 -0.73 -12.83 -9.48
N GLU A 66 0.05 -11.77 -9.32
CA GLU A 66 -0.05 -10.58 -10.16
C GLU A 66 0.45 -10.91 -11.58
N VAL A 67 -0.49 -11.04 -12.53
CA VAL A 67 -0.18 -11.30 -13.97
C VAL A 67 -0.08 -10.03 -14.80
N GLY A 68 -0.54 -8.90 -14.26
CA GLY A 68 -0.47 -7.61 -14.93
C GLY A 68 -0.77 -6.47 -13.98
N ASN A 69 -0.40 -5.27 -14.39
CA ASN A 69 -0.57 -4.06 -13.60
C ASN A 69 -0.75 -2.83 -14.51
N ILE A 70 -1.47 -1.83 -14.00
CA ILE A 70 -1.72 -0.57 -14.67
C ILE A 70 -1.31 0.58 -13.74
N PHE A 71 -0.58 1.55 -14.28
CA PHE A 71 -0.08 2.67 -13.51
C PHE A 71 -0.48 4.00 -14.15
N LYS A 72 -1.01 4.90 -13.33
CA LYS A 72 -1.08 6.33 -13.65
C LYS A 72 0.27 6.95 -13.27
N LEU A 73 1.17 7.05 -14.23
CA LEU A 73 2.52 7.59 -14.01
C LEU A 73 2.53 9.12 -13.86
N GLY A 74 1.49 9.78 -14.35
CA GLY A 74 1.41 11.23 -14.32
C GLY A 74 2.54 11.83 -15.13
N THR A 75 3.26 12.79 -14.54
CA THR A 75 4.33 13.53 -15.23
C THR A 75 5.72 13.19 -14.70
N LYS A 76 5.85 12.12 -13.89
CA LYS A 76 7.10 11.74 -13.21
C LYS A 76 8.27 11.60 -14.19
N TYR A 77 8.06 10.91 -15.30
CA TYR A 77 9.10 10.67 -16.32
C TYR A 77 9.24 11.83 -17.30
N THR A 78 8.12 12.39 -17.74
CA THR A 78 8.12 13.44 -18.77
C THR A 78 8.75 14.73 -18.28
N LYS A 79 8.56 15.12 -17.02
CA LYS A 79 9.29 16.23 -16.41
C LYS A 79 10.80 15.98 -16.35
N ALA A 80 11.22 14.77 -16.00
CA ALA A 80 12.64 14.42 -15.91
C ALA A 80 13.32 14.37 -17.29
N MET A 81 12.57 13.98 -18.33
CA MET A 81 13.10 13.82 -19.69
C MET A 81 12.88 15.05 -20.60
N GLY A 82 12.16 16.07 -20.14
CA GLY A 82 11.80 17.23 -20.97
C GLY A 82 10.81 16.90 -22.10
N ALA A 83 9.94 15.90 -21.91
CA ALA A 83 8.95 15.50 -22.90
C ALA A 83 7.65 16.31 -22.72
N THR A 84 7.45 17.29 -23.59
CA THR A 84 6.37 18.28 -23.52
C THR A 84 5.55 18.34 -24.82
N TYR A 85 4.39 18.99 -24.74
CA TYR A 85 3.54 19.35 -25.88
C TYR A 85 2.97 20.76 -25.68
N LEU A 86 2.53 21.43 -26.76
CA LEU A 86 1.77 22.67 -26.66
C LEU A 86 0.28 22.35 -26.52
N ASP A 87 -0.36 22.91 -25.50
CA ASP A 87 -1.80 22.76 -25.32
C ASP A 87 -2.62 23.70 -26.24
N GLU A 88 -3.94 23.69 -26.09
CA GLU A 88 -4.87 24.50 -26.90
C GLU A 88 -4.66 26.01 -26.77
N ASN A 89 -4.00 26.46 -25.69
CA ASN A 89 -3.66 27.87 -25.46
C ASN A 89 -2.23 28.21 -25.94
N GLY A 90 -1.50 27.23 -26.48
CA GLY A 90 -0.10 27.37 -26.86
C GLY A 90 0.86 27.34 -25.66
N GLU A 91 0.43 26.84 -24.50
CA GLU A 91 1.30 26.68 -23.34
C GLU A 91 2.01 25.33 -23.36
N GLU A 92 3.29 25.32 -23.00
CA GLU A 92 4.07 24.09 -22.90
C GLU A 92 3.69 23.29 -21.65
N LYS A 93 3.22 22.06 -21.83
CA LYS A 93 2.82 21.14 -20.75
C LYS A 93 3.59 19.82 -20.85
N PRO A 94 4.00 19.21 -19.72
CA PRO A 94 4.54 17.86 -19.72
C PRO A 94 3.45 16.85 -20.11
N ILE A 95 3.82 15.84 -20.89
CA ILE A 95 2.89 14.77 -21.27
C ILE A 95 2.46 13.99 -20.03
N VAL A 96 1.16 13.73 -19.87
CA VAL A 96 0.63 12.87 -18.82
C VAL A 96 0.67 11.41 -19.30
N MET A 97 1.32 10.54 -18.52
CA MET A 97 1.56 9.15 -18.91
C MET A 97 0.75 8.14 -18.09
N GLY A 98 0.37 7.07 -18.77
CA GLY A 98 -0.01 5.79 -18.18
C GLY A 98 0.93 4.68 -18.65
N SER A 99 0.99 3.57 -17.91
CA SER A 99 1.70 2.36 -18.30
C SER A 99 0.86 1.14 -18.00
N TYR A 100 0.94 0.15 -18.88
CA TYR A 100 0.14 -1.07 -18.86
C TYR A 100 1.06 -2.25 -19.16
N GLY A 101 1.13 -3.21 -18.23
CA GLY A 101 2.01 -4.36 -18.35
C GLY A 101 1.27 -5.65 -18.09
N ILE A 102 1.53 -6.66 -18.93
CA ILE A 102 1.10 -8.04 -18.73
C ILE A 102 2.36 -8.92 -18.78
N GLY A 103 2.57 -9.72 -17.75
CA GLY A 103 3.66 -10.69 -17.71
C GLY A 103 3.26 -11.95 -18.47
N SER A 104 3.38 -11.96 -19.80
CA SER A 104 2.95 -13.08 -20.66
C SER A 104 3.51 -14.44 -20.22
N GLY A 105 4.82 -14.51 -19.91
CA GLY A 105 5.44 -15.74 -19.40
C GLY A 105 4.90 -16.17 -18.02
N ARG A 106 4.62 -15.20 -17.15
CA ARG A 106 3.99 -15.47 -15.84
C ARG A 106 2.54 -15.93 -16.01
N LEU A 107 1.79 -15.30 -16.91
CA LEU A 107 0.42 -15.67 -17.21
C LEU A 107 0.34 -17.12 -17.71
N MET A 108 1.26 -17.53 -18.58
CA MET A 108 1.35 -18.92 -19.03
C MET A 108 1.56 -19.91 -17.86
N ALA A 109 2.47 -19.58 -16.94
CA ALA A 109 2.68 -20.41 -15.75
C ALA A 109 1.45 -20.44 -14.83
N VAL A 110 0.75 -19.31 -14.67
CA VAL A 110 -0.48 -19.22 -13.86
C VAL A 110 -1.64 -20.01 -14.48
N ILE A 111 -1.75 -20.04 -15.81
CA ILE A 111 -2.75 -20.89 -16.49
C ILE A 111 -2.49 -22.35 -16.15
N ILE A 112 -1.24 -22.81 -16.23
CA ILE A 112 -0.88 -24.19 -15.85
C ILE A 112 -1.13 -24.45 -14.37
N GLU A 113 -0.77 -23.52 -13.48
CA GLU A 113 -1.02 -23.64 -12.03
C GLU A 113 -2.51 -23.86 -11.72
N ILE A 114 -3.40 -23.17 -12.43
CA ILE A 114 -4.85 -23.25 -12.22
C ILE A 114 -5.48 -24.42 -12.97
N TYR A 115 -4.94 -24.78 -14.14
CA TYR A 115 -5.48 -25.78 -15.05
C TYR A 115 -4.48 -26.91 -15.30
N HIS A 116 -4.29 -27.75 -14.29
CA HIS A 116 -3.58 -29.01 -14.40
C HIS A 116 -4.28 -30.11 -13.61
N ASP A 117 -3.99 -31.35 -13.96
CA ASP A 117 -4.33 -32.52 -13.19
C ASP A 117 -3.11 -33.45 -13.08
N ASP A 118 -3.30 -34.64 -12.48
CA ASP A 118 -2.24 -35.63 -12.33
C ASP A 118 -1.72 -36.18 -13.68
N ALA A 119 -2.45 -36.02 -14.78
CA ALA A 119 -2.05 -36.43 -16.12
C ALA A 119 -1.31 -35.31 -16.89
N GLY A 120 -1.39 -34.06 -16.43
CA GLY A 120 -0.58 -32.95 -16.90
C GLY A 120 -1.36 -31.65 -17.10
N ILE A 121 -0.96 -30.89 -18.12
CA ILE A 121 -1.51 -29.57 -18.41
C ILE A 121 -2.87 -29.69 -19.12
N GLN A 122 -3.85 -28.90 -18.67
CA GLN A 122 -5.15 -28.73 -19.34
C GLN A 122 -5.25 -27.32 -19.92
N TRP A 123 -5.13 -27.19 -21.25
CA TRP A 123 -5.23 -25.89 -21.95
C TRP A 123 -6.67 -25.47 -22.22
#